data_AF-A0A412M9R8-F1
#
_entry.id   AF-A0A412M9R8-F1
#
_cell.length_a   1.000
_cell.length_b   1.000
_cell.length_c   1.000
_cell.angle_alpha   90.00
_cell.angle_beta   90.00
_cell.angle_gamma   90.00
#
_symmetry.space_group_name_H-M   'P 1'
#
loop_
_entity.id
_entity.type
_entity.pdbx_description
1 polymer ?
#
loop_
_entity_poly.entity_id
_entity_poly.type
_entity_poly.pdbx_seq_one_letter_code
_entity_poly.pdbx_strand_id
1 'polypeptide(L)'
;PVDTSMNVEIVENRKALTTVRNKKKELKDLDNHAYQAGSETSSNVVDALDSVDELETDLDQSKESMYKLSYVIRVSAPDLDELKRRCDEVKDFYDDLNVKLVRPAGDMLGLHSEFLPASKRYINDYVQYVKSDFLAGLGFGATQQLGETTGIYMGYSVDTGRNVYLQPSLASQGVKGTVTNALASAFVGSLGGGKSFCNNLLVYYSVLFGGQAVILDPKSERGNWKETLPEIAH
;
A
#
# COMPACT_ATOMS: atom_id res chain seq x y z
N PRO A 1 -11.26 -11.44 10.47
CA PRO A 1 -11.18 -10.49 9.34
C PRO A 1 -10.80 -9.10 9.87
N VAL A 2 -10.00 -8.35 9.11
CA VAL A 2 -9.69 -6.94 9.40
C VAL A 2 -10.25 -6.12 8.26
N ASP A 3 -11.07 -5.12 8.59
CA ASP A 3 -11.69 -4.22 7.63
C ASP A 3 -11.32 -2.78 7.99
N THR A 4 -11.26 -1.89 7.00
CA THR A 4 -10.94 -0.48 7.21
C THR A 4 -12.02 0.41 6.61
N SER A 5 -12.36 1.50 7.30
CA SER A 5 -13.18 2.59 6.79
C SER A 5 -12.32 3.84 6.76
N MET A 6 -12.26 4.49 5.60
CA MET A 6 -11.45 5.67 5.39
C MET A 6 -12.31 6.80 4.83
N ASN A 7 -12.36 7.90 5.57
CA ASN A 7 -13.03 9.12 5.14
C ASN A 7 -11.97 10.19 4.86
N VAL A 8 -11.85 10.59 3.59
CA VAL A 8 -10.87 11.57 3.12
C VAL A 8 -11.60 12.79 2.58
N GLU A 9 -11.28 13.96 3.12
CA GLU A 9 -11.76 15.24 2.62
C GLU A 9 -10.55 16.10 2.18
N ILE A 10 -10.63 16.65 0.97
CA ILE A 10 -9.55 17.48 0.41
C ILE A 10 -9.64 18.88 1.02
N VAL A 11 -8.54 19.34 1.57
CA VAL A 11 -8.39 20.70 2.11
C VAL A 11 -7.45 21.47 1.20
N GLU A 12 -8.03 22.40 0.43
CA GLU A 12 -7.26 23.30 -0.43
C GLU A 12 -6.14 24.01 0.34
N ASN A 13 -5.00 24.21 -0.32
CA ASN A 13 -3.78 24.77 0.27
C ASN A 13 -4.03 26.05 1.11
N ARG A 14 -4.87 26.99 0.63
CA ARG A 14 -5.19 28.22 1.36
C ARG A 14 -5.86 27.97 2.72
N LYS A 15 -6.80 27.01 2.76
CA LYS A 15 -7.49 26.61 4.01
C LYS A 15 -6.57 25.79 4.91
N ALA A 16 -5.73 24.94 4.31
CA ALA A 16 -4.71 24.17 5.00
C ALA A 16 -3.74 25.09 5.75
N LEU A 17 -3.15 26.08 5.07
CA LEU A 17 -2.27 27.10 5.67
C LEU A 17 -2.95 27.86 6.82
N THR A 18 -4.21 28.23 6.66
CA THR A 18 -4.96 28.93 7.71
C THR A 18 -5.12 28.04 8.95
N THR A 19 -5.37 26.75 8.76
CA THR A 19 -5.52 25.77 9.85
C THR A 19 -4.20 25.55 10.59
N VAL A 20 -3.10 25.36 9.85
CA VAL A 20 -1.75 25.19 10.41
C VAL A 20 -1.33 26.44 11.20
N ARG A 21 -1.54 27.64 10.64
CA ARG A 21 -1.25 28.92 11.31
C ARG A 21 -2.08 29.12 12.57
N ASN A 22 -3.34 28.69 12.59
CA ASN A 22 -4.16 28.75 13.80
C ASN A 22 -3.64 27.77 14.86
N LYS A 23 -3.27 26.54 14.47
CA LYS A 23 -2.70 25.56 15.39
C LYS A 23 -1.36 26.03 15.98
N LYS A 24 -0.51 26.66 15.16
CA LYS A 24 0.72 27.31 15.60
C LYS A 24 0.47 28.37 16.66
N LYS A 25 -0.56 29.20 16.50
CA LYS A 25 -0.95 30.21 17.49
C LYS A 25 -1.39 29.56 18.80
N GLU A 26 -2.26 28.54 18.75
CA GLU A 26 -2.68 27.81 19.94
C GLU A 26 -1.50 27.21 20.72
N LEU A 27 -0.54 26.59 20.01
CA LEU A 27 0.65 26.01 20.63
C LEU A 27 1.58 27.09 21.23
N LYS A 28 1.74 28.23 20.57
CA LYS A 28 2.49 29.37 21.11
C LYS A 28 1.82 29.97 22.35
N ASP A 29 0.49 30.03 22.36
CA ASP A 29 -0.26 30.51 23.51
C ASP A 29 -0.08 29.56 24.71
N LEU A 30 -0.10 28.24 24.47
CA LEU A 30 0.22 27.23 25.49
C LEU A 30 1.63 27.38 26.06
N ASP A 31 2.63 27.57 25.20
CA ASP A 31 4.02 27.81 25.60
C ASP A 31 4.17 29.09 26.44
N ASN A 32 3.56 30.19 25.99
CA ASN A 32 3.53 31.46 26.72
C ASN A 32 2.85 31.32 28.09
N HIS A 33 1.77 30.54 28.19
CA HIS A 33 1.08 30.29 29.46
C HIS A 33 1.94 29.45 30.42
N ALA A 34 2.64 28.43 29.94
CA ALA A 34 3.57 27.65 30.75
C ALA A 34 4.69 28.53 31.32
N TYR A 35 5.29 29.36 30.45
CA TYR A 35 6.33 30.32 30.83
C TYR A 35 5.83 31.33 31.87
N GLN A 36 4.63 31.90 31.68
CA GLN A 36 4.02 32.85 32.64
C GLN A 36 3.67 32.21 33.99
N ALA A 37 3.33 30.91 34.00
CA ALA A 37 3.06 30.15 35.22
C ALA A 37 4.34 29.72 35.95
N GLY A 38 5.54 30.00 35.41
CA GLY A 38 6.81 29.54 35.96
C GLY A 38 7.02 28.03 35.87
N SER A 39 6.26 27.38 34.98
CA SER A 39 6.40 25.95 34.68
C SER A 39 7.27 25.78 33.43
N GLU A 40 8.08 24.72 33.39
CA GLU A 40 8.77 24.36 32.16
C GLU A 40 7.76 23.96 31.08
N THR A 41 7.98 24.43 29.86
CA THR A 41 7.24 23.98 28.68
C THR A 41 7.53 22.50 28.48
N SER A 42 6.46 21.70 28.36
CA SER A 42 6.56 20.29 28.03
C SER A 42 7.31 20.10 26.71
N SER A 43 8.28 19.17 26.66
CA SER A 43 9.00 18.78 25.42
C SER A 43 8.05 18.56 24.25
N ASN A 44 6.88 17.96 24.51
CA ASN A 44 5.88 17.67 23.48
C ASN A 44 5.33 18.94 22.80
N VAL A 45 5.29 20.08 23.49
CA VAL A 45 4.79 21.35 22.93
C VAL A 45 5.85 21.97 22.02
N VAL A 46 7.13 21.85 22.39
CA VAL A 46 8.26 22.31 21.57
C VAL A 46 8.35 21.50 20.29
N ASP A 47 8.33 20.16 20.40
CA ASP A 47 8.37 19.26 19.23
C ASP A 47 7.17 19.49 18.29
N ALA A 48 5.99 19.77 18.86
CA ALA A 48 4.80 20.09 18.08
C ALA A 48 4.91 21.44 17.36
N LEU A 49 5.56 22.45 17.96
CA LEU A 49 5.80 23.74 17.32
C LEU A 49 6.74 23.58 16.11
N ASP A 50 7.83 22.84 16.27
CA ASP A 50 8.78 22.58 15.19
C ASP A 50 8.10 21.82 14.03
N SER A 51 7.32 20.79 14.35
CA SER A 51 6.56 20.02 13.36
C SER A 51 5.56 20.89 12.58
N VAL A 52 4.90 21.82 13.27
CA VAL A 52 3.94 22.75 12.64
C VAL A 52 4.64 23.77 11.75
N ASP A 53 5.85 24.20 12.11
CA ASP A 53 6.66 25.13 11.33
C ASP A 53 7.20 24.49 10.05
N GLU A 54 7.63 23.22 10.12
CA GLU A 54 7.98 22.42 8.95
C GLU A 54 6.77 22.24 8.03
N LEU A 55 5.61 21.85 8.58
CA LEU A 55 4.38 21.70 7.80
C LEU A 55 3.93 23.01 7.12
N GLU A 56 4.06 24.16 7.80
CA GLU A 56 3.76 25.48 7.22
C GLU A 56 4.69 25.77 6.03
N THR A 57 6.00 25.57 6.23
CA THR A 57 7.03 25.81 5.20
C THR A 57 6.81 24.94 3.98
N ASP A 58 6.53 23.65 4.18
CA ASP A 58 6.26 22.70 3.09
C ASP A 58 5.00 23.06 2.31
N LEU A 59 3.94 23.49 2.99
CA LEU A 59 2.70 23.90 2.34
C LEU A 59 2.86 25.19 1.53
N ASP A 60 3.64 26.14 2.03
CA ASP A 60 3.94 27.39 1.32
C ASP A 60 4.81 27.12 0.06
N GLN A 61 5.75 26.16 0.13
CA GLN A 61 6.63 25.79 -1.00
C GLN A 61 5.93 24.92 -2.04
N SER A 62 5.31 23.82 -1.62
CA SER A 62 4.71 22.81 -2.50
C SER A 62 3.43 23.29 -3.17
N LYS A 63 2.69 24.19 -2.49
CA LYS A 63 1.30 24.59 -2.84
C LYS A 63 0.33 23.41 -2.92
N GLU A 64 0.67 22.28 -2.32
CA GLU A 64 -0.15 21.09 -2.32
C GLU A 64 -1.35 21.21 -1.37
N SER A 65 -2.37 20.42 -1.62
CA SER A 65 -3.54 20.30 -0.73
C SER A 65 -3.23 19.33 0.41
N MET A 66 -3.76 19.61 1.60
CA MET A 66 -3.77 18.63 2.69
C MET A 66 -5.03 17.78 2.62
N TYR A 67 -5.01 16.65 3.31
CA TYR A 67 -6.14 15.74 3.41
C TYR A 67 -6.56 15.61 4.87
N LYS A 68 -7.86 15.82 5.11
CA LYS A 68 -8.48 15.55 6.39
C LYS A 68 -8.88 14.07 6.40
N LEU A 69 -8.07 13.28 7.08
CA LEU A 69 -8.20 11.83 7.16
C LEU A 69 -8.89 11.43 8.47
N SER A 70 -9.87 10.54 8.36
CA SER A 70 -10.35 9.72 9.46
C SER A 70 -10.24 8.26 9.04
N TYR A 71 -9.57 7.47 9.87
CA TYR A 71 -9.19 6.09 9.56
C TYR A 71 -9.63 5.19 10.71
N VAL A 72 -10.58 4.30 10.43
CA VAL A 72 -11.16 3.39 11.41
C VAL A 72 -10.86 1.96 10.99
N ILE A 73 -10.32 1.17 11.92
CA ILE A 73 -10.02 -0.25 11.70
C ILE A 73 -11.00 -1.09 12.52
N ARG A 74 -11.63 -2.07 11.88
CA ARG A 74 -12.49 -3.05 12.51
C ARG A 74 -11.80 -4.41 12.48
N VAL A 75 -11.65 -5.01 13.66
CA VAL A 75 -11.15 -6.38 13.81
C VAL A 75 -12.32 -7.27 14.21
N SER A 76 -12.45 -8.41 13.53
CA SER A 76 -13.49 -9.43 13.80
C SER A 76 -12.85 -10.79 14.06
N ALA A 77 -13.38 -11.51 15.05
CA ALA A 77 -12.96 -12.84 15.47
C ALA A 77 -14.16 -13.65 15.99
N PRO A 78 -14.09 -14.99 15.99
CA PRO A 78 -15.19 -15.86 16.46
C PRO A 78 -15.39 -15.82 17.99
N ASP A 79 -14.35 -15.50 18.75
CA ASP A 79 -14.37 -15.42 20.22
C ASP A 79 -13.55 -14.22 20.72
N LEU A 80 -13.69 -13.92 22.01
CA LEU A 80 -13.10 -12.73 22.64
C LEU A 80 -11.57 -12.82 22.77
N ASP A 81 -11.02 -14.01 22.98
CA ASP A 81 -9.58 -14.17 23.21
C ASP A 81 -8.83 -14.04 21.88
N GLU A 82 -9.36 -14.63 20.81
CA GLU A 82 -8.87 -14.43 19.45
C GLU A 82 -9.05 -12.98 18.99
N LEU A 83 -10.13 -12.29 19.41
CA LEU A 83 -10.33 -10.87 19.11
C LEU A 83 -9.23 -10.01 19.71
N LYS A 84 -8.90 -10.22 20.99
CA LYS A 84 -7.83 -9.49 21.68
C LYS A 84 -6.49 -9.71 21.00
N ARG A 85 -6.15 -10.98 20.73
CA ARG A 85 -4.92 -11.37 20.04
C ARG A 85 -4.77 -10.66 18.70
N ARG A 86 -5.82 -10.68 17.85
CA ARG A 86 -5.79 -9.97 16.55
C ARG A 86 -5.73 -8.46 16.69
N CYS A 87 -6.41 -7.88 17.69
CA CYS A 87 -6.31 -6.45 17.95
C CYS A 87 -4.89 -6.03 18.34
N ASP A 88 -4.19 -6.85 19.11
CA ASP A 88 -2.82 -6.59 19.51
C ASP A 88 -1.86 -6.74 18.30
N GLU A 89 -2.01 -7.80 17.49
CA GLU A 89 -1.26 -7.95 16.22
C GLU A 89 -1.44 -6.75 15.28
N VAL A 90 -2.68 -6.26 15.14
CA VAL A 90 -2.96 -5.07 14.33
C VAL A 90 -2.30 -3.83 14.93
N LYS A 91 -2.36 -3.64 16.24
CA LYS A 91 -1.69 -2.50 16.88
C LYS A 91 -0.18 -2.54 16.68
N ASP A 92 0.44 -3.69 16.91
CA ASP A 92 1.89 -3.86 16.76
C ASP A 92 2.33 -3.55 15.32
N PHE A 93 1.58 -4.03 14.32
CA PHE A 93 1.85 -3.73 12.91
C PHE A 93 1.84 -2.22 12.59
N TYR A 94 0.89 -1.46 13.15
CA TYR A 94 0.82 -0.02 12.92
C TYR A 94 1.81 0.76 13.80
N ASP A 95 2.10 0.30 15.02
CA ASP A 95 3.12 0.89 15.89
C ASP A 95 4.52 0.78 15.24
N ASP A 96 4.83 -0.32 14.54
CA ASP A 96 6.04 -0.46 13.72
C ASP A 96 6.14 0.59 12.59
N LEU A 97 5.00 1.08 12.10
CA LEU A 97 4.89 2.17 11.12
C LEU A 97 4.83 3.56 11.77
N ASN A 98 5.06 3.65 13.08
CA ASN A 98 4.90 4.86 13.91
C ASN A 98 3.45 5.42 13.87
N VAL A 99 2.45 4.57 13.64
CA VAL A 99 1.03 4.92 13.65
C VAL A 99 0.38 4.36 14.89
N LYS A 100 0.12 5.22 15.87
CA LYS A 100 -0.51 4.81 17.12
C LYS A 100 -2.01 4.60 16.97
N LEU A 101 -2.47 3.36 17.11
CA LEU A 101 -3.90 3.04 17.12
C LEU A 101 -4.50 3.15 18.52
N VAL A 102 -5.59 3.91 18.62
CA VAL A 102 -6.33 4.07 19.87
C VAL A 102 -7.64 3.28 19.80
N ARG A 103 -7.95 2.54 20.87
CA ARG A 103 -9.26 1.90 21.04
C ARG A 103 -10.17 2.82 21.87
N PRO A 104 -11.16 3.51 21.26
CA PRO A 104 -12.05 4.39 21.98
C PRO A 104 -13.03 3.58 22.85
N ALA A 105 -13.16 3.98 24.11
CA ALA A 105 -14.12 3.37 25.04
C ALA A 105 -15.49 4.02 24.87
N GLY A 106 -16.54 3.21 24.69
CA GLY A 106 -17.93 3.69 24.57
C GLY A 106 -18.39 4.01 23.14
N ASP A 107 -17.50 4.44 22.26
CA ASP A 107 -17.87 4.86 20.88
C ASP A 107 -17.81 3.75 19.82
N MET A 108 -17.53 2.50 20.22
CA MET A 108 -17.31 1.39 19.27
C MET A 108 -18.53 1.15 18.35
N LEU A 109 -19.75 1.29 18.87
CA LEU A 109 -20.98 1.16 18.07
C LEU A 109 -21.15 2.31 17.08
N GLY A 110 -20.81 3.54 17.47
CA GLY A 110 -20.84 4.70 16.59
C GLY A 110 -19.84 4.58 15.45
N LEU A 111 -18.61 4.17 15.77
CA LEU A 111 -17.56 3.92 14.78
C LEU A 111 -17.89 2.74 13.84
N HIS A 112 -18.61 1.73 14.33
CA HIS A 112 -19.10 0.67 13.47
C HIS A 112 -20.04 1.19 12.37
N SER A 113 -20.83 2.24 12.66
CA SER A 113 -21.72 2.83 11.66
C SER A 113 -20.96 3.47 10.49
N GLU A 114 -19.69 3.85 10.66
CA GLU A 114 -18.84 4.40 9.58
C GLU A 114 -18.46 3.36 8.51
N PHE A 115 -18.72 2.08 8.76
CA PHE A 115 -18.53 1.01 7.76
C PHE A 115 -19.76 0.81 6.86
N LEU A 116 -20.87 1.49 7.16
CA LEU A 116 -22.03 1.48 6.27
C LEU A 116 -21.75 2.39 5.06
N PRO A 117 -22.05 1.94 3.83
CA PRO A 117 -21.92 2.78 2.65
C PRO A 117 -22.69 4.10 2.80
N ALA A 118 -22.07 5.21 2.39
CA ALA A 118 -22.60 6.57 2.52
C ALA A 118 -22.84 7.08 3.96
N SER A 119 -22.38 6.35 4.98
CA SER A 119 -22.32 6.88 6.34
C SER A 119 -21.42 8.11 6.40
N LYS A 120 -21.77 9.03 7.30
CA LYS A 120 -20.93 10.18 7.62
C LYS A 120 -20.01 9.80 8.77
N ARG A 121 -18.87 10.48 8.85
CA ARG A 121 -17.97 10.40 10.00
C ARG A 121 -18.75 10.65 11.30
N TYR A 122 -18.62 9.76 12.26
CA TYR A 122 -19.30 9.81 13.55
C TYR A 122 -18.55 10.71 14.54
N ILE A 123 -17.22 10.54 14.62
CA ILE A 123 -16.38 11.29 15.56
C ILE A 123 -15.35 12.16 14.83
N ASN A 124 -15.16 13.40 15.28
CA ASN A 124 -14.18 14.31 14.69
C ASN A 124 -12.87 14.40 15.47
N ASP A 125 -12.79 13.83 16.67
CA ASP A 125 -11.65 13.95 17.57
C ASP A 125 -10.39 13.23 17.06
N TYR A 126 -10.57 12.21 16.21
CA TYR A 126 -9.48 11.41 15.64
C TYR A 126 -9.12 11.83 14.21
N VAL A 127 -9.55 13.02 13.79
CA VAL A 127 -9.19 13.54 12.48
C VAL A 127 -7.72 13.95 12.46
N GLN A 128 -7.00 13.47 11.46
CA GLN A 128 -5.63 13.85 11.19
C GLN A 128 -5.53 14.64 9.89
N TYR A 129 -4.70 15.68 9.89
CA TYR A 129 -4.33 16.39 8.68
C TYR A 129 -3.06 15.76 8.14
N VAL A 130 -3.13 15.18 6.95
CA VAL A 130 -2.05 14.40 6.36
C VAL A 130 -1.72 14.90 4.97
N LYS A 131 -0.47 14.67 4.55
CA LYS A 131 -0.01 14.89 3.16
C LYS A 131 -0.46 13.74 2.26
N SER A 132 -0.38 13.95 0.95
CA SER A 132 -0.60 12.93 -0.10
C SER A 132 0.24 11.68 0.13
N ASP A 133 1.51 11.84 0.47
CA ASP A 133 2.45 10.72 0.64
C ASP A 133 2.04 9.78 1.77
N PHE A 134 1.58 10.33 2.91
CA PHE A 134 1.09 9.53 4.02
C PHE A 134 -0.19 8.79 3.64
N LEU A 135 -1.13 9.45 2.95
CA LEU A 135 -2.36 8.82 2.48
C LEU A 135 -2.07 7.67 1.50
N ALA A 136 -1.10 7.84 0.61
CA ALA A 136 -0.63 6.79 -0.29
C ALA A 136 0.08 5.66 0.49
N GLY A 137 0.86 6.01 1.52
CA GLY A 137 1.57 5.08 2.39
C GLY A 137 0.66 4.16 3.21
N LEU A 138 -0.59 4.56 3.49
CA LEU A 138 -1.60 3.69 4.12
C LEU A 138 -2.03 2.50 3.24
N GLY A 139 -1.49 2.40 2.03
CA GLY A 139 -1.76 1.29 1.12
C GLY A 139 -3.17 1.32 0.54
N PHE A 140 -3.84 2.48 0.53
CA PHE A 140 -5.13 2.62 -0.13
C PHE A 140 -4.97 2.37 -1.63
N GLY A 141 -5.56 1.28 -2.12
CA GLY A 141 -5.36 0.82 -3.49
C GLY A 141 -4.01 0.14 -3.75
N ALA A 142 -3.14 0.02 -2.75
CA ALA A 142 -1.94 -0.78 -2.86
C ALA A 142 -2.35 -2.26 -2.91
N THR A 143 -1.95 -2.91 -4.00
CA THR A 143 -2.20 -4.32 -4.20
C THR A 143 -0.91 -5.08 -3.99
N GLN A 144 -0.98 -6.16 -3.20
CA GLN A 144 0.06 -7.19 -3.20
C GLN A 144 -0.16 -8.20 -4.34
N GLN A 145 -1.07 -7.92 -5.26
CA GLN A 145 -1.27 -8.75 -6.44
C GLN A 145 -0.03 -8.68 -7.32
N LEU A 146 0.66 -9.81 -7.38
CA LEU A 146 1.79 -10.03 -8.26
C LEU A 146 1.33 -10.87 -9.46
N GLY A 147 1.58 -10.38 -10.66
CA GLY A 147 1.19 -11.03 -11.91
C GLY A 147 -0.27 -10.79 -12.31
N GLU A 148 -0.66 -11.48 -13.38
CA GLU A 148 -1.98 -11.37 -14.00
C GLU A 148 -3.03 -12.23 -13.29
N THR A 149 -4.31 -11.95 -13.54
CA THR A 149 -5.43 -12.75 -12.98
C THR A 149 -5.59 -14.11 -13.68
N THR A 150 -5.11 -14.24 -14.91
CA THR A 150 -5.17 -15.45 -15.74
C THR A 150 -3.94 -15.53 -16.62
N GLY A 151 -3.60 -16.71 -17.14
CA GLY A 151 -2.47 -16.89 -18.06
C GLY A 151 -1.59 -18.08 -17.70
N ILE A 152 -0.32 -18.01 -18.08
CA ILE A 152 0.69 -19.03 -17.78
C ILE A 152 0.99 -18.99 -16.29
N TYR A 153 0.74 -20.09 -15.58
CA TYR A 153 1.04 -20.19 -14.16
C TYR A 153 2.55 -20.20 -13.93
N MET A 154 3.04 -19.25 -13.12
CA MET A 154 4.46 -19.11 -12.80
C MET A 154 4.81 -19.60 -11.38
N GLY A 155 3.84 -19.57 -10.46
CA GLY A 155 4.04 -19.95 -9.07
C GLY A 155 3.01 -19.29 -8.17
N TYR A 156 3.32 -19.17 -6.88
CA TYR A 156 2.50 -18.46 -5.91
C TYR A 156 3.37 -17.61 -5.00
N SER A 157 2.83 -16.51 -4.50
CA SER A 157 3.46 -15.71 -3.46
C SER A 157 3.36 -16.44 -2.13
N VAL A 158 4.50 -16.63 -1.44
CA VAL A 158 4.53 -17.29 -0.13
C VAL A 158 3.81 -16.45 0.93
N ASP A 159 3.94 -15.12 0.84
CA ASP A 159 3.36 -14.19 1.81
C ASP A 159 1.84 -14.12 1.72
N THR A 160 1.30 -14.17 0.50
CA THR A 160 -0.15 -13.99 0.25
C THR A 160 -0.89 -15.28 -0.07
N GLY A 161 -0.16 -16.37 -0.37
CA GLY A 161 -0.72 -17.62 -0.89
C GLY A 161 -1.37 -17.50 -2.27
N ARG A 162 -1.26 -16.34 -2.94
CA ARG A 162 -1.92 -16.08 -4.22
C ARG A 162 -1.09 -16.62 -5.39
N ASN A 163 -1.77 -17.26 -6.33
CA ASN A 163 -1.19 -17.70 -7.59
C ASN A 163 -0.75 -16.50 -8.44
N VAL A 164 0.39 -16.65 -9.10
CA VAL A 164 0.99 -15.68 -10.00
C VAL A 164 0.90 -16.22 -11.42
N TYR A 165 0.22 -15.48 -12.29
CA TYR A 165 0.10 -15.79 -13.70
C TYR A 165 0.83 -14.75 -14.55
N LEU A 166 1.22 -15.15 -15.77
CA LEU A 166 1.85 -14.28 -16.74
C LEU A 166 1.15 -14.39 -18.10
N GLN A 167 0.87 -13.25 -18.73
CA GLN A 167 0.38 -13.19 -20.11
C GLN A 167 1.41 -12.47 -21.00
N PRO A 168 2.33 -13.22 -21.64
CA PRO A 168 3.36 -12.61 -22.49
C PRO A 168 2.79 -11.73 -23.60
N SER A 169 1.63 -12.09 -24.15
CA SER A 169 0.97 -11.34 -25.22
C SER A 169 0.39 -10.00 -24.76
N LEU A 170 -0.03 -9.88 -23.50
CA LEU A 170 -0.68 -8.68 -22.97
C LEU A 170 0.30 -7.49 -22.93
N ALA A 171 1.56 -7.76 -22.62
CA ALA A 171 2.65 -6.78 -22.67
C ALA A 171 2.86 -6.19 -24.07
N SER A 172 2.56 -6.95 -25.14
CA SER A 172 2.70 -6.50 -26.54
C SER A 172 1.54 -5.65 -27.04
N GLN A 173 0.41 -5.65 -26.34
CA GLN A 173 -0.85 -5.03 -26.80
C GLN A 173 -0.98 -3.56 -26.41
N GLY A 174 0.00 -3.00 -25.70
CA GLY A 174 0.01 -1.57 -25.33
C GLY A 174 -1.20 -1.17 -24.49
N VAL A 175 -1.56 -2.00 -23.51
CA VAL A 175 -2.72 -1.78 -22.65
C VAL A 175 -2.57 -0.45 -21.91
N LYS A 176 -3.61 0.39 -21.95
CA LYS A 176 -3.60 1.73 -21.35
C LYS A 176 -3.34 1.63 -19.83
N GLY A 177 -2.23 2.20 -19.36
CA GLY A 177 -1.82 2.18 -17.95
C GLY A 177 -0.67 1.23 -17.61
N THR A 178 -0.07 0.53 -18.58
CA THR A 178 1.14 -0.27 -18.36
C THR A 178 2.37 0.62 -18.15
N VAL A 179 3.14 0.34 -17.10
CA VAL A 179 4.41 1.04 -16.81
C VAL A 179 5.52 0.57 -17.76
N THR A 180 5.36 -0.62 -18.37
CA THR A 180 6.41 -1.24 -19.19
C THR A 180 5.79 -1.89 -20.42
N ASN A 181 6.26 -1.47 -21.60
CA ASN A 181 5.96 -2.09 -22.91
C ASN A 181 7.14 -2.95 -23.41
N ALA A 182 8.12 -3.19 -22.54
CA ALA A 182 9.30 -3.97 -22.88
C ALA A 182 8.97 -5.46 -22.85
N LEU A 183 9.07 -6.10 -24.01
CA LEU A 183 8.84 -7.54 -24.21
C LEU A 183 10.04 -8.41 -23.81
N ALA A 184 11.03 -7.82 -23.16
CA ALA A 184 12.25 -8.51 -22.76
C ALA A 184 12.11 -9.08 -21.36
N SER A 185 12.29 -10.40 -21.23
CA SER A 185 12.40 -11.10 -19.96
C SER A 185 13.81 -11.64 -19.78
N ALA A 186 14.38 -11.50 -18.58
CA ALA A 186 15.71 -12.01 -18.26
C ALA A 186 15.63 -13.03 -17.11
N PHE A 187 16.19 -14.21 -17.32
CA PHE A 187 16.29 -15.27 -16.31
C PHE A 187 17.74 -15.39 -15.83
N VAL A 188 18.02 -14.96 -14.60
CA VAL A 188 19.38 -14.89 -14.01
C VAL A 188 19.43 -15.70 -12.71
N GLY A 189 20.59 -16.27 -12.37
CA GLY A 189 20.76 -17.18 -11.22
C GLY A 189 21.84 -18.24 -11.41
N SER A 190 22.12 -19.04 -10.39
CA SER A 190 23.19 -20.05 -10.34
C SER A 190 22.86 -21.36 -11.08
N LEU A 191 23.87 -22.19 -11.36
CA LEU A 191 23.67 -23.52 -11.94
C LEU A 191 22.76 -24.37 -11.05
N GLY A 192 21.76 -25.04 -11.63
CA GLY A 192 20.76 -25.81 -10.88
C GLY A 192 19.57 -24.99 -10.34
N GLY A 193 19.61 -23.66 -10.38
CA GLY A 193 18.53 -22.78 -9.88
C GLY A 193 17.27 -22.72 -10.75
N GLY A 194 16.98 -23.73 -11.58
CA GLY A 194 15.73 -23.82 -12.34
C GLY A 194 15.56 -22.86 -13.53
N LYS A 195 16.53 -22.00 -13.84
CA LYS A 195 16.44 -21.01 -14.94
C LYS A 195 16.05 -21.61 -16.29
N SER A 196 16.79 -22.64 -16.74
CA SER A 196 16.54 -23.29 -18.03
C SER A 196 15.14 -23.90 -18.06
N PHE A 197 14.73 -24.53 -16.96
CA PHE A 197 13.40 -25.12 -16.83
C PHE A 197 12.30 -24.06 -16.89
N CYS A 198 12.43 -22.97 -16.14
CA CYS A 198 11.45 -21.87 -16.12
C CYS A 198 11.29 -21.23 -17.50
N ASN A 199 12.40 -20.90 -18.17
CA ASN A 199 12.35 -20.36 -19.53
C ASN A 199 11.73 -21.36 -20.51
N ASN A 200 12.06 -22.65 -20.40
CA ASN A 200 11.51 -23.68 -21.27
C ASN A 200 9.99 -23.83 -21.09
N LEU A 201 9.52 -23.81 -19.85
CA LEU A 201 8.10 -23.88 -19.53
C LEU A 201 7.34 -22.68 -20.09
N LEU A 202 7.90 -21.48 -19.94
CA LEU A 202 7.32 -20.26 -20.49
C LEU A 202 7.21 -20.33 -22.02
N VAL A 203 8.28 -20.74 -22.71
CA VAL A 203 8.29 -20.88 -24.17
C VAL A 203 7.30 -21.94 -24.62
N TYR A 204 7.28 -23.10 -23.96
CA TYR A 204 6.37 -24.20 -24.26
C TYR A 204 4.91 -23.75 -24.20
N TYR A 205 4.49 -23.15 -23.08
CA TYR A 205 3.11 -22.65 -22.96
C TYR A 205 2.80 -21.50 -23.93
N SER A 206 3.78 -20.62 -24.18
CA SER A 206 3.58 -19.53 -25.15
C SER A 206 3.31 -20.06 -26.56
N VAL A 207 4.01 -21.12 -26.98
CA VAL A 207 3.77 -21.76 -28.29
C VAL A 207 2.46 -22.53 -28.29
N LEU A 208 2.14 -23.27 -27.23
CA LEU A 208 0.84 -23.95 -27.09
C LEU A 208 -0.35 -23.00 -27.20
N PHE A 209 -0.22 -21.77 -26.70
CA PHE A 209 -1.25 -20.73 -26.81
C PHE A 209 -1.22 -19.95 -28.14
N GLY A 210 -0.51 -20.46 -29.16
CA GLY A 210 -0.51 -19.94 -30.51
C GLY A 210 0.63 -18.96 -30.83
N GLY A 211 1.60 -18.80 -29.94
CA GLY A 211 2.82 -18.03 -30.21
C GLY A 211 3.81 -18.79 -31.10
N GLN A 212 4.77 -18.07 -31.68
CA GLN A 212 5.90 -18.67 -32.40
C GLN A 212 7.18 -18.39 -31.62
N ALA A 213 8.05 -19.40 -31.48
CA ALA A 213 9.30 -19.28 -30.75
C ALA A 213 10.51 -19.58 -31.63
N VAL A 214 11.53 -18.72 -31.53
CA VAL A 214 12.86 -18.96 -32.10
C VAL A 214 13.84 -19.05 -30.93
N ILE A 215 14.56 -20.17 -30.84
CA ILE A 215 15.47 -20.45 -29.72
C ILE A 215 16.90 -20.53 -30.25
N LEU A 216 17.79 -19.72 -29.68
CA LEU A 216 19.23 -19.84 -29.88
C LEU A 216 19.82 -20.64 -28.72
N ASP A 217 20.12 -21.93 -28.97
CA ASP A 217 20.60 -22.84 -27.95
C ASP A 217 22.06 -23.27 -28.20
N PRO A 218 23.06 -22.52 -27.69
CA PRO A 218 24.47 -22.87 -27.86
C PRO A 218 24.87 -24.16 -27.14
N LYS A 219 24.05 -24.65 -26.19
CA LYS A 219 24.31 -25.88 -25.42
C LYS A 219 23.65 -27.11 -26.04
N SER A 220 22.83 -26.94 -27.08
CA SER A 220 22.12 -28.02 -27.76
C SER A 220 21.22 -28.87 -26.84
N GLU A 221 20.71 -28.30 -25.75
CA GLU A 221 19.80 -28.99 -24.82
C GLU A 221 18.38 -29.17 -25.40
N ARG A 222 18.00 -28.38 -26.41
CA ARG A 222 16.64 -28.27 -26.97
C ARG A 222 16.52 -28.79 -28.39
N GLY A 223 17.59 -29.40 -28.93
CA GLY A 223 17.64 -29.85 -30.32
C GLY A 223 16.54 -30.85 -30.70
N ASN A 224 16.12 -31.70 -29.75
CA ASN A 224 15.14 -32.76 -29.98
C ASN A 224 13.69 -32.35 -29.73
N TRP A 225 13.42 -31.08 -29.39
CA TRP A 225 12.07 -30.64 -29.01
C TRP A 225 11.03 -30.88 -30.10
N LYS A 226 11.42 -30.81 -31.37
CA LYS A 226 10.52 -31.12 -32.50
C LYS A 226 9.98 -32.55 -32.46
N GLU A 227 10.79 -33.49 -31.97
CA GLU A 227 10.42 -34.91 -31.89
C GLU A 227 9.73 -35.22 -30.56
N THR A 228 10.20 -34.62 -29.47
CA THR A 228 9.73 -34.95 -28.11
C THR A 228 8.50 -34.15 -27.68
N LEU A 229 8.23 -33.01 -28.32
CA LEU A 229 7.10 -32.12 -28.04
C LEU A 229 6.34 -31.83 -29.35
N PRO A 230 5.73 -32.85 -29.98
CA PRO A 230 5.07 -32.71 -31.29
C PRO A 230 3.96 -31.65 -31.30
N GLU A 231 3.31 -31.43 -30.16
CA GLU A 231 2.23 -30.46 -29.99
C GLU A 231 2.64 -28.99 -30.19
N ILE A 232 3.94 -28.68 -30.16
CA ILE A 232 4.48 -27.33 -30.42
C ILE A 232 5.40 -27.29 -31.66
N ALA A 233 5.44 -28.36 -32.46
CA ALA A 233 6.39 -28.52 -33.57
C ALA A 233 5.87 -28.05 -34.94
N HIS A 234 4.69 -27.41 -34.97
CA HIS A 234 3.97 -27.02 -36.19
C HIS A 234 4.49 -25.74 -36.87
#